data_AF-A0A367M1U5-F1
#
_entry.id   AF-A0A367M1U5-F1
#
_cell.length_a   1.000
_cell.length_b   1.000
_cell.length_c   1.000
_cell.angle_alpha   90.00
_cell.angle_beta   90.00
_cell.angle_gamma   90.00
#
_symmetry.space_group_name_H-M   'P 1'
#
loop_
_entity.id
_entity.type
_entity.pdbx_description
1 polymer ?
#
loop_
_entity_poly.entity_id
_entity_poly.type
_entity_poly.pdbx_seq_one_letter_code
_entity_poly.pdbx_strand_id
1 'polypeptide(L)'
;SEADWPRHIAHEARGVPLIDAVNQRFRVPRDCQELARLVGEYHTHAHRALELRPNTLLELLQSFDVYRRPQRFEEFVAASEMDARGRLGLEQRDYPQAAYLLGAAQAARAVSVKPLVEKGLKGAELGEALKRARLAALKAYKEERGKA
;
A
#
# COMPACT_ATOMS: atom_id res chain seq x y z
N SER A 1 6.04 28.94 -6.41
CA SER A 1 5.05 29.94 -6.86
C SER A 1 3.71 29.25 -7.02
N GLU A 2 2.60 29.99 -7.05
CA GLU A 2 1.22 29.50 -7.17
C GLU A 2 0.88 28.81 -8.51
N ALA A 3 1.88 28.43 -9.32
CA ALA A 3 1.68 27.90 -10.67
C ALA A 3 1.60 26.36 -10.78
N ASP A 4 1.73 25.62 -9.68
CA ASP A 4 1.80 24.14 -9.69
C ASP A 4 0.53 23.43 -9.14
N TRP A 5 -0.53 24.17 -8.86
CA TRP A 5 -1.85 23.60 -8.57
C TRP A 5 -2.69 23.57 -9.86
N PRO A 6 -3.26 22.43 -10.33
CA PRO A 6 -3.27 21.06 -9.79
C PRO A 6 -2.51 20.11 -10.73
N ARG A 7 -1.19 19.97 -10.55
CA ARG A 7 -0.43 18.92 -11.25
C ARG A 7 0.27 18.06 -10.20
N HIS A 8 -0.37 16.95 -9.85
CA HIS A 8 0.09 15.94 -8.90
C HIS A 8 1.37 15.24 -9.37
N ILE A 9 2.52 15.91 -9.28
CA ILE A 9 3.83 15.27 -9.34
C ILE A 9 4.55 15.65 -8.04
N ALA A 10 4.84 14.64 -7.21
CA ALA A 10 5.56 14.74 -5.93
C ALA A 10 4.83 15.38 -4.73
N HIS A 11 3.52 15.61 -4.77
CA HIS A 11 2.76 16.15 -3.62
C HIS A 11 2.87 15.25 -2.37
N GLU A 12 2.73 13.93 -2.54
CA GLU A 12 2.84 12.94 -1.45
C GLU A 12 4.22 12.97 -0.76
N ALA A 13 5.31 12.93 -1.54
CA ALA A 13 6.67 12.99 -0.99
C ALA A 13 6.99 14.33 -0.30
N ARG A 14 6.40 15.44 -0.77
CA ARG A 14 6.55 16.77 -0.17
C ARG A 14 5.74 16.95 1.13
N GLY A 15 4.77 16.07 1.40
CA GLY A 15 3.98 16.08 2.63
C GLY A 15 4.68 15.45 3.83
N VAL A 16 5.62 14.52 3.59
CA VAL A 16 6.35 13.79 4.65
C VAL A 16 7.09 14.72 5.63
N PRO A 17 7.81 15.77 5.18
CA PRO A 17 8.46 16.72 6.10
C PRO A 17 7.49 17.46 7.04
N LEU A 18 6.26 17.74 6.59
CA LEU A 18 5.24 18.37 7.42
C LEU A 18 4.72 17.41 8.49
N ILE A 19 4.51 16.15 8.11
CA ILE A 19 4.13 15.07 9.03
C ILE A 19 5.20 14.90 10.11
N ASP A 20 6.48 14.95 9.73
CA ASP A 20 7.61 14.87 10.65
C ASP A 20 7.64 16.01 11.67
N ALA A 21 7.40 17.24 11.19
CA ALA A 21 7.34 18.41 12.08
C ALA A 21 6.21 18.29 13.11
N VAL A 22 5.03 17.82 12.71
CA VAL A 22 3.89 17.58 13.63
C VAL A 22 4.23 16.47 14.62
N ASN A 23 4.72 15.34 14.14
CA ASN A 23 5.11 14.20 14.96
C ASN A 23 6.13 14.60 16.04
N GLN A 24 7.15 15.39 15.66
CA GLN A 24 8.17 15.89 16.57
C GLN A 24 7.59 16.87 17.61
N ARG A 25 6.74 17.81 17.18
CA ARG A 25 6.13 18.82 18.07
C ARG A 25 5.27 18.17 19.16
N PHE A 26 4.50 17.15 18.82
CA PHE A 26 3.57 16.51 19.74
C PHE A 26 4.11 15.24 20.41
N ARG A 27 5.37 14.84 20.12
CA ARG A 27 6.00 13.63 20.68
C ARG A 27 5.13 12.38 20.50
N VAL A 28 4.56 12.24 19.32
CA VAL A 28 3.65 11.14 18.94
C VAL A 28 4.36 9.78 19.14
N PRO A 29 3.68 8.70 19.57
CA PRO A 29 4.30 7.37 19.66
C PRO A 29 4.89 6.91 18.32
N ARG A 30 6.02 6.19 18.38
CA ARG A 30 6.80 5.82 17.16
C ARG A 30 5.96 5.13 16.10
N ASP A 31 5.12 4.17 16.49
CA ASP A 31 4.29 3.42 15.54
C ASP A 31 3.30 4.33 14.79
N CYS A 32 2.71 5.30 15.50
CA CYS A 32 1.84 6.31 14.88
C CYS A 32 2.62 7.22 13.93
N GLN A 33 3.86 7.60 14.26
CA GLN A 33 4.70 8.39 13.35
C GLN A 33 5.02 7.63 12.07
N GLU A 34 5.40 6.35 12.19
CA GLU A 34 5.71 5.49 11.06
C GLU A 34 4.48 5.30 10.15
N LEU A 35 3.31 5.04 10.74
CA LEU A 35 2.06 4.92 9.98
C LEU A 35 1.68 6.25 9.31
N ALA A 36 1.78 7.38 10.01
CA ALA A 36 1.45 8.69 9.45
C ALA A 36 2.31 9.04 8.22
N ARG A 37 3.61 8.75 8.27
CA ARG A 37 4.51 8.91 7.10
C ARG A 37 4.03 8.09 5.91
N LEU A 38 3.73 6.82 6.14
CA LEU A 38 3.28 5.90 5.09
C LEU A 38 1.92 6.32 4.50
N VAL A 39 0.98 6.76 5.34
CA VAL A 39 -0.31 7.31 4.87
C VAL A 39 -0.07 8.57 4.03
N GLY A 40 0.75 9.51 4.52
CA GLY A 40 1.09 10.72 3.78
C GLY A 40 1.72 10.44 2.41
N GLU A 41 2.60 9.44 2.35
CA GLU A 41 3.31 9.05 1.14
C GLU A 41 2.45 8.25 0.15
N TYR A 42 1.48 7.45 0.62
CA TYR A 42 0.78 6.48 -0.23
C TYR A 42 -0.76 6.61 -0.28
N HIS A 43 -1.39 7.57 0.41
CA HIS A 43 -2.86 7.68 0.43
C HIS A 43 -3.46 7.84 -0.99
N THR A 44 -2.80 8.52 -1.92
CA THR A 44 -3.31 8.62 -3.30
C THR A 44 -3.21 7.29 -4.03
N HIS A 45 -2.20 6.46 -3.71
CA HIS A 45 -2.14 5.09 -4.20
C HIS A 45 -3.32 4.26 -3.67
N ALA A 46 -3.73 4.46 -2.42
CA ALA A 46 -4.93 3.81 -1.89
C ALA A 46 -6.19 4.26 -2.64
N HIS A 47 -6.38 5.57 -2.81
CA HIS A 47 -7.53 6.13 -3.54
C HIS A 47 -7.63 5.64 -4.99
N ARG A 48 -6.49 5.40 -5.63
CA ARG A 48 -6.37 4.90 -7.01
C ARG A 48 -6.07 3.40 -7.11
N ALA A 49 -6.27 2.63 -6.04
CA ALA A 49 -5.80 1.25 -5.95
C ALA A 49 -6.24 0.36 -7.13
N LEU A 50 -7.47 0.51 -7.59
CA LEU A 50 -8.05 -0.25 -8.70
C LEU A 50 -7.36 0.01 -10.04
N GLU A 51 -6.75 1.19 -10.21
CA GLU A 51 -6.01 1.60 -11.41
C GLU A 51 -4.55 1.16 -11.39
N LEU A 52 -4.01 0.78 -10.22
CA LEU A 52 -2.59 0.47 -10.09
C LEU A 52 -2.19 -0.74 -10.95
N ARG A 53 -0.99 -0.66 -11.53
CA ARG A 53 -0.35 -1.80 -12.20
C ARG A 53 0.07 -2.84 -11.15
N PRO A 54 0.08 -4.15 -11.47
CA PRO A 54 0.50 -5.18 -10.53
C PRO A 54 1.90 -4.96 -9.92
N ASN A 55 2.85 -4.42 -10.69
CA ASN A 55 4.18 -4.08 -10.17
C ASN A 55 4.11 -2.96 -9.11
N THR A 56 3.31 -1.92 -9.36
CA THR A 56 3.14 -0.80 -8.41
C THR A 56 2.43 -1.27 -7.14
N LEU A 57 1.47 -2.20 -7.27
CA LEU A 57 0.83 -2.83 -6.12
C LEU A 57 1.81 -3.69 -5.32
N LEU A 58 2.71 -4.41 -5.99
CA LEU A 58 3.76 -5.17 -5.32
C LEU A 58 4.73 -4.26 -4.55
N GLU A 59 5.16 -3.16 -5.16
CA GLU A 59 6.04 -2.16 -4.54
C GLU A 59 5.37 -1.53 -3.31
N LEU A 60 4.09 -1.16 -3.41
CA LEU A 60 3.30 -0.68 -2.29
C LEU A 60 3.30 -1.69 -1.13
N LEU A 61 2.95 -2.95 -1.41
CA LEU A 61 2.95 -4.01 -0.39
C LEU A 61 4.34 -4.25 0.23
N GLN A 62 5.42 -4.02 -0.52
CA GLN A 62 6.78 -4.09 -0.01
C GLN A 62 7.13 -2.92 0.92
N SER A 63 6.74 -1.68 0.56
CA SER A 63 6.94 -0.50 1.41
C SER A 63 6.25 -0.63 2.77
N PHE A 64 5.12 -1.33 2.82
CA PHE A 64 4.40 -1.63 4.07
C PHE A 64 4.87 -2.89 4.80
N ASP A 65 5.83 -3.63 4.25
CA ASP A 65 6.36 -4.86 4.84
C ASP A 65 5.26 -5.90 5.18
N VAL A 66 4.26 -6.04 4.31
CA VAL A 66 3.04 -6.85 4.60
C VAL A 66 3.32 -8.32 4.91
N TYR A 67 4.48 -8.83 4.50
CA TYR A 67 4.88 -10.21 4.74
C TYR A 67 5.27 -10.48 6.18
N ARG A 68 5.72 -9.44 6.92
CA ARG A 68 6.10 -9.53 8.33
C ARG A 68 5.15 -8.75 9.25
N ARG A 69 4.59 -7.63 8.77
CA ARG A 69 3.75 -6.71 9.55
C ARG A 69 2.44 -6.36 8.81
N PRO A 70 1.56 -7.35 8.53
CA PRO A 70 0.34 -7.09 7.76
C PRO A 70 -0.59 -6.06 8.39
N GLN A 71 -0.62 -5.96 9.72
CA GLN A 71 -1.49 -5.04 10.46
C GLN A 71 -1.26 -3.58 10.08
N ARG A 72 -0.01 -3.18 9.79
CA ARG A 72 0.33 -1.81 9.37
C ARG A 72 -0.35 -1.42 8.06
N PHE A 73 -0.53 -2.38 7.16
CA PHE A 73 -1.22 -2.16 5.90
C PHE A 73 -2.73 -2.11 6.08
N GLU A 74 -3.29 -2.90 7.00
CA GLU A 74 -4.70 -2.83 7.40
C GLU A 74 -5.03 -1.45 8.00
N GLU A 75 -4.18 -0.94 8.89
CA GLU A 75 -4.31 0.40 9.47
C GLU A 75 -4.22 1.50 8.39
N PHE A 76 -3.33 1.36 7.42
CA PHE A 76 -3.22 2.28 6.28
C PHE A 76 -4.49 2.28 5.41
N VAL A 77 -5.05 1.10 5.13
CA VAL A 77 -6.29 0.97 4.38
C VAL A 77 -7.44 1.65 5.14
N ALA A 78 -7.56 1.40 6.45
CA ALA A 78 -8.57 2.03 7.29
C ALA A 78 -8.39 3.56 7.34
N ALA A 79 -7.16 4.05 7.48
CA ALA A 79 -6.86 5.48 7.46
C ALA A 79 -7.26 6.14 6.11
N SER A 80 -7.03 5.44 5.00
CA SER A 80 -7.38 5.94 3.67
C SER A 80 -8.90 5.95 3.43
N GLU A 81 -9.62 4.96 3.96
CA GLU A 81 -11.09 4.94 3.93
C GLU A 81 -11.68 6.07 4.79
N MET A 82 -11.11 6.32 5.98
CA MET A 82 -11.49 7.46 6.82
C MET A 82 -11.21 8.81 6.13
N ASP A 83 -10.09 8.95 5.43
CA ASP A 83 -9.79 10.16 4.63
C ASP A 83 -10.84 10.39 3.52
N ALA A 84 -11.23 9.32 2.81
CA ALA A 84 -12.24 9.41 1.76
C ALA A 84 -13.64 9.80 2.28
N ARG A 85 -13.95 9.45 3.54
CA ARG A 85 -15.23 9.73 4.21
C ARG A 85 -15.20 10.95 5.13
N GLY A 86 -14.02 11.55 5.35
CA GLY A 86 -13.81 12.55 6.39
C GLY A 86 -14.37 13.95 6.09
N ARG A 87 -14.90 14.18 4.89
CA ARG A 87 -15.54 15.45 4.52
C ARG A 87 -17.05 15.37 4.74
N LEU A 88 -17.64 16.46 5.24
CA LEU A 88 -19.08 16.59 5.43
C LEU A 88 -19.84 16.20 4.15
N GLY A 89 -20.81 15.29 4.29
CA GLY A 89 -21.61 14.76 3.18
C GLY A 89 -20.99 13.57 2.44
N LEU A 90 -19.78 13.11 2.82
CA LEU A 90 -19.12 11.91 2.27
C LEU A 90 -19.08 10.74 3.25
N GLU A 91 -19.76 10.82 4.39
CA GLU A 91 -19.65 9.84 5.49
C GLU A 91 -20.03 8.42 5.06
N GLN A 92 -20.91 8.30 4.07
CA GLN A 92 -21.38 7.02 3.51
C GLN A 92 -20.78 6.72 2.14
N ARG A 93 -19.70 7.39 1.76
CA ARG A 93 -19.04 7.14 0.48
C ARG A 93 -18.50 5.71 0.44
N ASP A 94 -18.88 4.99 -0.61
CA ASP A 94 -18.31 3.67 -0.90
C ASP A 94 -16.80 3.78 -1.15
N TYR A 95 -16.06 2.83 -0.59
CA TYR A 95 -14.61 2.74 -0.72
C TYR A 95 -14.17 1.32 -1.06
N PRO A 96 -14.50 0.81 -2.27
CA PRO A 96 -14.17 -0.55 -2.70
C PRO A 96 -12.65 -0.83 -2.73
N GLN A 97 -11.84 0.23 -2.76
CA GLN A 97 -10.39 0.17 -2.67
C GLN A 97 -9.92 -0.57 -1.41
N ALA A 98 -10.64 -0.45 -0.28
CA ALA A 98 -10.27 -1.14 0.95
C ALA A 98 -10.28 -2.67 0.78
N ALA A 99 -11.42 -3.22 0.34
CA ALA A 99 -11.55 -4.65 0.06
C ALA A 99 -10.56 -5.12 -1.02
N TYR A 100 -10.32 -4.28 -2.03
CA TYR A 100 -9.36 -4.59 -3.10
C TYR A 100 -7.93 -4.71 -2.57
N LEU A 101 -7.45 -3.73 -1.80
CA LEU A 101 -6.09 -3.69 -1.25
C LEU A 101 -5.85 -4.83 -0.27
N LEU A 102 -6.79 -5.08 0.64
CA LEU A 102 -6.68 -6.17 1.61
C LEU A 102 -6.62 -7.54 0.93
N GLY A 103 -7.46 -7.76 -0.09
CA GLY A 103 -7.41 -9.00 -0.88
C GLY A 103 -6.10 -9.14 -1.67
N ALA A 104 -5.55 -8.04 -2.20
CA ALA A 104 -4.26 -8.06 -2.87
C ALA A 104 -3.11 -8.44 -1.91
N ALA A 105 -3.11 -7.86 -0.70
CA ALA A 105 -2.15 -8.20 0.34
C ALA A 105 -2.24 -9.68 0.71
N GLN A 106 -3.46 -10.22 0.86
CA GLN A 106 -3.68 -11.64 1.12
C GLN A 106 -3.13 -12.51 -0.02
N ALA A 107 -3.44 -12.19 -1.28
CA ALA A 107 -2.98 -12.94 -2.45
C ALA A 107 -1.44 -13.00 -2.52
N ALA A 108 -0.76 -11.88 -2.29
CA ALA A 108 0.71 -11.84 -2.28
C ALA A 108 1.31 -12.61 -1.08
N ARG A 109 0.66 -12.56 0.10
CA ARG A 109 1.12 -13.27 1.30
C ARG A 109 0.91 -14.78 1.22
N ALA A 110 -0.08 -15.24 0.47
CA ALA A 110 -0.36 -16.66 0.26
C ALA A 110 0.71 -17.39 -0.56
N VAL A 111 1.63 -16.66 -1.21
CA VAL A 111 2.72 -17.25 -1.99
C VAL A 111 3.71 -17.97 -1.08
N SER A 112 3.74 -19.29 -1.20
CA SER A 112 4.63 -20.16 -0.42
C SER A 112 6.07 -20.14 -0.94
N VAL A 113 7.02 -20.07 -0.01
CA VAL A 113 8.46 -20.17 -0.29
C VAL A 113 8.91 -21.62 -0.50
N LYS A 114 8.17 -22.59 0.05
CA LYS A 114 8.56 -24.01 0.07
C LYS A 114 8.82 -24.60 -1.33
N PRO A 115 7.94 -24.42 -2.33
CA PRO A 115 8.18 -24.95 -3.68
C PRO A 115 9.40 -24.35 -4.38
N LEU A 116 9.83 -23.15 -3.97
CA LEU A 116 11.01 -22.48 -4.52
C LEU A 116 12.30 -23.04 -3.91
N VAL A 117 12.28 -23.33 -2.60
CA VAL A 117 13.39 -23.98 -1.90
C VAL A 117 13.56 -25.43 -2.39
N GLU A 118 12.45 -26.15 -2.62
CA GLU A 118 12.47 -27.52 -3.18
C GLU A 118 13.06 -27.58 -4.60
N LYS A 119 13.00 -26.47 -5.35
CA LYS A 119 13.70 -26.31 -6.65
C LYS A 119 15.20 -26.00 -6.50
N GLY A 120 15.73 -25.98 -5.28
CA GLY A 120 17.13 -25.70 -4.99
C GLY A 120 17.51 -24.22 -4.96
N LEU A 121 16.55 -23.30 -5.10
CA LEU A 121 16.80 -21.85 -5.11
C LEU A 121 17.23 -21.35 -3.73
N LYS A 122 18.27 -20.51 -3.67
CA LYS A 122 18.84 -19.99 -2.43
C LYS A 122 19.25 -18.52 -2.54
N GLY A 123 19.43 -17.85 -1.40
CA GLY A 123 19.95 -16.49 -1.32
C GLY A 123 19.16 -15.49 -2.18
N ALA A 124 19.87 -14.67 -2.95
CA ALA A 124 19.26 -13.67 -3.82
C ALA A 124 18.33 -14.28 -4.88
N GLU A 125 18.66 -15.46 -5.39
CA GLU A 125 17.85 -16.14 -6.41
C GLU A 125 16.48 -16.55 -5.87
N LEU A 126 16.43 -17.03 -4.62
CA LEU A 126 15.17 -17.32 -3.93
C LEU A 126 14.33 -16.05 -3.74
N GLY A 127 14.97 -14.94 -3.36
CA GLY A 127 14.31 -13.63 -3.21
C GLY A 127 13.67 -13.17 -4.52
N GLU A 128 14.40 -13.24 -5.62
CA GLU A 128 13.89 -12.86 -6.94
C GLU A 128 12.78 -13.80 -7.44
N ALA A 129 12.92 -15.11 -7.21
CA ALA A 129 11.87 -16.05 -7.54
C ALA A 129 10.58 -15.81 -6.74
N LEU A 130 10.72 -15.48 -5.44
CA LEU A 130 9.58 -15.16 -4.58
C LEU A 130 8.92 -13.85 -5.00
N LYS A 131 9.69 -12.83 -5.38
CA LYS A 131 9.18 -11.57 -5.95
C LYS A 131 8.38 -11.83 -7.24
N ARG A 132 8.91 -12.64 -8.15
CA ARG A 132 8.20 -13.02 -9.40
C ARG A 132 6.91 -13.79 -9.11
N ALA A 133 6.93 -14.72 -8.16
CA ALA A 133 5.73 -15.49 -7.79
C ALA A 133 4.64 -14.60 -7.18
N ARG A 134 5.02 -13.65 -6.30
CA ARG A 134 4.11 -12.65 -5.74
C ARG A 134 3.52 -11.73 -6.80
N LEU A 135 4.35 -11.29 -7.75
CA LEU A 135 3.86 -10.50 -8.88
C LEU A 135 2.84 -11.29 -9.72
N ALA A 136 3.10 -12.57 -9.99
CA ALA A 136 2.15 -13.42 -10.72
C ALA A 136 0.82 -13.58 -9.96
N ALA A 137 0.87 -13.77 -8.64
CA ALA A 137 -0.33 -13.82 -7.80
C ALA A 137 -1.15 -12.52 -7.87
N LEU A 138 -0.49 -11.35 -7.84
CA LEU A 138 -1.16 -10.05 -7.95
C LEU A 138 -1.77 -9.81 -9.34
N LYS A 139 -1.12 -10.29 -10.41
CA LYS A 139 -1.69 -10.27 -11.76
C LYS A 139 -2.98 -11.08 -11.83
N ALA A 140 -2.94 -12.33 -11.35
CA ALA A 140 -4.11 -13.20 -11.30
C ALA A 140 -5.25 -12.60 -10.47
N TYR A 141 -4.94 -12.06 -9.28
CA TYR A 141 -5.92 -11.37 -8.44
C TYR A 141 -6.58 -10.19 -9.15
N LYS A 142 -5.81 -9.36 -9.86
CA LYS A 142 -6.36 -8.23 -10.61
C LYS A 142 -7.24 -8.69 -11.77
N GLU A 143 -6.84 -9.75 -12.49
CA GLU A 143 -7.63 -10.32 -13.59
C GLU A 143 -8.96 -10.92 -13.11
N GLU A 144 -8.97 -11.59 -11.95
CA GLU A 144 -10.20 -12.11 -11.33
C GLU A 144 -11.15 -10.97 -10.94
N ARG A 145 -10.63 -9.92 -10.30
CA ARG A 145 -11.40 -8.75 -9.88
C ARG A 145 -11.91 -7.88 -11.04
N GLY A 146 -11.26 -7.93 -12.21
CA GLY A 146 -11.71 -7.20 -13.40
C GLY A 146 -12.80 -7.93 -14.21
N LYS A 147 -13.06 -9.21 -13.89
CA LYS A 147 -14.12 -10.02 -14.52
C LYS A 147 -15.42 -10.02 -13.70
N ALA A 148 -15.33 -9.66 -12.42
CA ALA A 148 -16.45 -9.53 -11.48
C ALA A 148 -17.03 -8.12 -11.56
#